data_AF-A0A3B9HHS6-F1
#
_entry.id   AF-A0A3B9HHS6-F1
#
_cell.length_a   1.000
_cell.length_b   1.000
_cell.length_c   1.000
_cell.angle_alpha   90.00
_cell.angle_beta   90.00
_cell.angle_gamma   90.00
#
_symmetry.space_group_name_H-M   'P 1'
#
loop_
_entity.id
_entity.type
_entity.pdbx_description
1 polymer ?
#
loop_
_entity_poly.entity_id
_entity_poly.type
_entity_poly.pdbx_seq_one_letter_code
_entity_poly.pdbx_strand_id
1 'polypeptide(L)'
;MFVSPIREPLIQGHKTYAQMSDDIIGPVEAKPTKTWMLAVTCTALLAITGFVMIGLTITYGIGLWGLNKTIGWAWDITNFVWWIGIGHA
;
A
#
# COMPACT_ATOMS: atom_id res chain seq x y z
N MET A 1 31.83 -10.27 21.12
CA MET A 1 31.35 -9.35 20.07
C MET A 1 31.40 -7.94 20.66
N PHE A 2 32.30 -7.07 20.17
CA PHE A 2 32.36 -5.69 20.64
C PHE A 2 31.30 -4.87 19.89
N VAL A 3 30.43 -4.16 20.62
CA VAL A 3 29.40 -3.30 20.05
C VAL A 3 29.77 -1.85 20.38
N SER A 4 29.64 -0.95 19.40
CA SER A 4 29.96 0.48 19.59
C SER A 4 29.05 1.11 20.67
N PRO A 5 29.62 1.82 21.66
CA PRO A 5 28.87 2.45 22.75
C PRO A 5 28.02 3.66 22.32
N ILE A 6 28.18 4.14 21.08
CA ILE A 6 27.40 5.26 20.52
C ILE A 6 26.04 4.79 19.98
N ARG A 7 25.85 3.47 19.77
CA ARG A 7 24.58 2.96 19.23
C ARG A 7 23.50 2.94 20.29
N GLU A 8 22.38 3.59 19.98
CA GLU A 8 21.18 3.52 20.80
C GLU A 8 20.44 2.18 20.60
N PRO A 9 19.75 1.68 21.63
CA PRO A 9 18.95 0.46 21.52
C PRO A 9 17.74 0.69 20.61
N LEU A 10 17.57 -0.17 19.60
CA LEU A 10 16.41 -0.13 18.68
C LEU A 10 15.12 -0.65 19.33
N ILE A 11 15.25 -1.62 20.24
CA ILE A 11 14.14 -2.20 20.99
C ILE A 11 14.11 -1.54 22.36
N GLN A 12 13.05 -0.80 22.62
CA GLN A 12 12.81 -0.14 23.90
C GLN A 12 12.06 -1.08 24.83
N GLY A 13 12.44 -1.07 26.11
CA GLY A 13 11.92 -2.00 27.11
C GLY A 13 12.61 -3.38 27.04
N HIS A 14 12.76 -4.02 28.19
CA HIS A 14 13.41 -5.32 28.33
C HIS A 14 12.47 -6.47 27.90
N LYS A 15 12.10 -6.50 26.62
CA LYS A 15 11.21 -7.52 26.06
C LYS A 15 11.91 -8.89 25.98
N THR A 16 11.21 -9.95 26.39
CA THR A 16 11.67 -11.33 26.20
C THR A 16 11.30 -11.83 24.80
N TYR A 17 11.96 -12.89 24.33
CA TYR A 17 11.65 -13.49 23.02
C TYR A 17 10.20 -13.97 22.92
N ALA A 18 9.63 -14.51 24.00
CA ALA A 18 8.23 -14.91 24.03
C ALA A 18 7.29 -13.71 23.81
N GLN A 19 7.54 -12.60 24.49
CA GLN A 19 6.75 -11.36 24.33
C GLN A 19 6.82 -10.79 22.92
N MET A 20 7.98 -10.86 22.26
CA MET A 20 8.12 -10.42 20.87
C MET A 20 7.26 -11.27 19.92
N SER A 21 7.24 -12.58 20.11
CA SER A 21 6.41 -13.49 19.32
C SER A 21 4.92 -13.19 19.54
N ASP A 22 4.50 -13.06 20.80
CA ASP A 22 3.10 -12.80 21.16
C ASP A 22 2.62 -11.46 20.59
N ASP A 23 3.45 -10.41 20.64
CA ASP A 23 3.12 -9.08 20.09
C ASP A 23 2.94 -9.10 18.56
N ILE A 24 3.73 -9.89 17.84
CA ILE A 24 3.66 -9.99 16.37
C ILE A 24 2.49 -10.86 15.91
N ILE A 25 2.28 -12.00 16.59
CA ILE A 25 1.28 -13.00 16.21
C ILE A 25 -0.12 -12.59 16.68
N GLY A 26 -0.23 -11.90 17.82
CA GLY A 26 -1.51 -11.51 18.42
C GLY A 26 -2.48 -10.83 17.45
N PRO A 27 -2.07 -9.81 16.66
CA PRO A 27 -2.94 -9.18 15.66
C PRO A 27 -3.37 -10.12 14.52
N VAL A 28 -2.57 -11.14 14.20
CA VAL A 28 -2.86 -12.11 13.12
C VAL A 28 -3.89 -13.14 13.56
N GLU A 29 -3.80 -13.61 14.81
CA GLU A 29 -4.75 -14.58 15.39
C GLU A 29 -6.05 -13.92 15.87
N ALA A 30 -6.02 -12.62 16.13
CA ALA A 30 -7.18 -11.86 16.55
C ALA A 30 -8.26 -11.79 15.44
N LYS A 31 -9.52 -11.75 15.87
CA LYS A 31 -10.63 -11.51 14.95
C LYS A 31 -10.52 -10.09 14.36
N PRO A 32 -10.81 -9.91 13.06
CA PRO A 32 -10.79 -8.58 12.45
C PRO A 32 -11.75 -7.62 13.15
N THR A 33 -11.28 -6.40 13.38
CA THR A 33 -12.11 -5.35 14.00
C THR A 33 -13.14 -4.83 13.01
N LYS A 34 -14.24 -4.26 13.52
CA LYS A 34 -15.27 -3.63 12.66
C LYS A 34 -14.68 -2.51 11.79
N THR A 35 -13.75 -1.72 12.34
CA THR A 35 -13.05 -0.66 11.61
C THR A 35 -12.19 -1.22 10.48
N TRP A 36 -11.49 -2.34 10.73
CA TRP A 36 -10.72 -3.03 9.69
C TRP A 36 -11.64 -3.55 8.58
N MET A 37 -12.77 -4.18 8.93
CA MET A 37 -13.75 -4.65 7.95
C MET A 37 -14.34 -3.51 7.11
N LEU A 38 -14.61 -2.36 7.74
CA LEU A 38 -15.07 -1.16 7.04
C LEU A 38 -14.00 -0.67 6.05
N ALA A 39 -12.75 -0.55 6.49
CA ALA A 39 -11.65 -0.11 5.64
C ALA A 39 -11.47 -1.04 4.44
N VAL A 40 -11.46 -2.37 4.65
CA VAL A 40 -11.35 -3.37 3.58
C VAL A 40 -12.54 -3.29 2.61
N THR A 41 -13.75 -3.11 3.12
CA THR A 41 -14.93 -2.96 2.25
C THR A 41 -14.83 -1.69 1.39
N CYS A 42 -14.46 -0.56 1.99
CA CYS A 42 -14.30 0.69 1.27
C CYS A 42 -13.20 0.62 0.20
N THR A 43 -12.04 0.05 0.52
CA THR A 43 -10.94 -0.09 -0.46
C THR A 43 -11.26 -1.12 -1.54
N ALA A 44 -11.98 -2.20 -1.22
CA ALA A 44 -12.45 -3.17 -2.20
C ALA A 44 -13.42 -2.56 -3.21
N LEU A 45 -14.36 -1.71 -2.76
CA LEU A 45 -15.27 -1.00 -3.65
C LEU A 45 -14.51 -0.06 -4.60
N LEU A 46 -13.53 0.69 -4.09
CA LEU A 46 -12.68 1.54 -4.93
C LEU A 46 -11.86 0.73 -5.93
N ALA A 47 -11.33 -0.44 -5.53
CA ALA A 47 -10.61 -1.34 -6.41
C ALA A 47 -11.51 -1.87 -7.55
N ILE A 48 -12.75 -2.26 -7.24
CA ILE A 48 -13.75 -2.69 -8.23
C ILE A 48 -14.02 -1.55 -9.21
N THR A 49 -14.23 -0.32 -8.73
CA THR A 49 -14.37 0.85 -9.61
C THR A 49 -13.16 1.01 -10.52
N GLY A 50 -11.94 0.85 -10.00
CA GLY A 50 -10.71 0.86 -10.79
C GLY A 50 -10.69 -0.18 -11.91
N PHE A 51 -11.05 -1.45 -11.61
CA PHE A 51 -11.14 -2.51 -12.61
C PHE A 51 -12.20 -2.23 -13.68
N VAL A 52 -13.35 -1.67 -13.30
CA VAL A 52 -14.38 -1.26 -14.27
C VAL A 52 -13.86 -0.17 -15.19
N MET A 53 -13.17 0.85 -14.67
CA MET A 53 -12.58 1.92 -15.50
C MET A 53 -11.50 1.40 -16.46
N ILE A 54 -10.68 0.44 -16.02
CA ILE A 54 -9.71 -0.24 -16.89
C ILE A 54 -10.44 -1.02 -18.00
N GLY A 55 -11.49 -1.77 -17.65
CA GLY A 55 -12.31 -2.49 -18.63
C GLY A 55 -12.90 -1.56 -19.68
N LEU A 56 -13.48 -0.43 -19.26
CA LEU A 56 -14.00 0.60 -20.16
C LEU A 56 -12.90 1.15 -21.09
N THR A 57 -11.71 1.41 -20.56
CA THR A 57 -10.58 1.88 -21.37
C THR A 57 -10.20 0.85 -22.45
N ILE A 58 -10.19 -0.44 -22.12
CA ILE A 58 -9.86 -1.49 -23.09
C ILE A 58 -10.95 -1.62 -24.16
N THR A 59 -12.23 -1.51 -23.78
CA THR A 59 -13.36 -1.67 -24.71
C THR A 59 -13.57 -0.45 -25.61
N TYR A 60 -13.47 0.76 -25.09
CA TYR A 60 -13.79 2.00 -25.81
C TYR A 60 -12.54 2.79 -26.25
N GLY A 61 -11.36 2.39 -25.79
CA GLY A 61 -10.07 2.97 -26.16
C GLY A 61 -9.60 4.12 -25.25
N ILE A 62 -8.35 4.53 -25.50
CA ILE A 62 -7.63 5.58 -24.74
C ILE A 62 -8.26 6.97 -24.90
N GLY A 63 -9.12 7.19 -25.89
CA GLY A 63 -9.84 8.45 -26.09
C GLY A 63 -10.70 8.87 -24.88
N LEU A 64 -11.04 7.93 -23.99
CA LEU A 64 -11.75 8.22 -22.73
C LEU A 64 -10.92 9.02 -21.71
N TRP A 65 -9.59 9.06 -21.85
CA TRP A 65 -8.69 9.63 -20.84
C TRP A 65 -8.59 11.16 -20.88
N GLY A 66 -9.18 11.80 -21.89
CA GLY A 66 -9.05 13.25 -22.08
C GLY A 66 -7.65 13.69 -22.51
N LEU A 67 -6.86 12.76 -23.08
CA LEU A 67 -5.58 13.10 -23.72
C LEU A 67 -5.82 13.92 -24.99
N ASN A 68 -4.90 14.84 -25.29
CA ASN A 68 -4.96 15.68 -26.48
C ASN A 68 -3.90 15.23 -27.49
N LYS A 69 -4.07 15.58 -28.77
CA LYS A 69 -3.12 15.21 -29.84
C LYS A 69 -1.68 15.69 -29.60
N THR A 70 -1.51 16.78 -28.83
CA THR A 70 -0.19 17.37 -28.53
C THR A 70 0.42 16.77 -27.26
N ILE A 71 -0.41 16.32 -26.31
CA ILE A 71 0.03 15.81 -25.00
C ILE A 71 -0.48 14.38 -24.87
N GLY A 72 0.35 13.44 -25.31
CA GLY A 72 0.04 12.02 -25.32
C GLY A 72 0.17 11.34 -23.96
N TRP A 73 0.89 11.95 -23.00
CA TRP A 73 1.10 11.44 -21.64
C TRP A 73 0.80 12.53 -20.61
N ALA A 74 0.05 12.16 -19.57
CA ALA A 74 -0.33 13.04 -18.48
C ALA A 74 -0.44 12.22 -17.17
N TRP A 75 -1.67 11.86 -16.78
CA TRP A 75 -1.93 11.14 -15.54
C TRP A 75 -1.43 9.70 -15.55
N ASP A 76 -1.44 9.04 -16.70
CA ASP A 76 -0.93 7.69 -16.91
C ASP A 76 0.54 7.56 -16.48
N ILE A 77 1.43 8.40 -17.03
CA ILE A 77 2.84 8.36 -16.68
C ILE A 77 3.13 8.96 -15.32
N THR A 78 2.42 10.03 -14.94
CA THR A 78 2.63 10.68 -13.63
C THR A 78 2.37 9.69 -12.50
N ASN A 79 1.26 8.96 -12.56
CA ASN A 79 0.94 7.94 -11.57
C ASN A 79 1.89 6.74 -11.65
N PHE A 80 2.30 6.32 -12.85
CA PHE A 80 3.24 5.22 -13.04
C PHE A 80 4.58 5.49 -12.33
N VAL A 81 5.21 6.64 -12.59
CA VAL A 81 6.51 6.97 -11.96
C VAL A 81 6.36 7.25 -10.47
N TRP A 82 5.24 7.83 -10.04
CA TRP A 82 4.96 8.06 -8.63
C TRP A 82 4.89 6.75 -7.84
N TRP A 83 4.14 5.76 -8.34
CA TRP A 83 4.05 4.44 -7.72
C TRP A 83 5.36 3.67 -7.75
N ILE A 84 6.14 3.78 -8.83
CA ILE A 84 7.51 3.22 -8.86
C ILE A 84 8.38 3.85 -7.77
N GLY A 85 8.29 5.16 -7.59
CA GLY A 85 9.02 5.88 -6.55
C GLY A 85 8.72 5.37 -5.15
N ILE A 86 7.45 5.09 -4.85
CA ILE A 86 7.03 4.50 -3.57
C ILE A 86 7.63 3.10 -3.37
N GLY A 87 7.73 2.29 -4.43
CA GLY A 87 8.27 0.94 -4.34
C GLY A 87 9.79 0.86 -4.07
N HIS A 88 10.51 1.98 -4.14
CA HIS A 88 11.95 2.05 -3.84
C HIS A 88 12.26 2.58 -2.43
N ALA A 89 11.24 3.01 -1.68
CA ALA A 89 11.37 3.43 -0.28
C ALA A 89 11.28 2.22 0.66
#